data_AF-A0A964FZ95-F1
#
_entry.id   AF-A0A964FZ95-F1
#
_cell.length_a   1.000
_cell.length_b   1.000
_cell.length_c   1.000
_cell.angle_alpha   90.00
_cell.angle_beta   90.00
_cell.angle_gamma   90.00
#
_symmetry.space_group_name_H-M   'P 1'
#
loop_
_entity.id
_entity.type
_entity.pdbx_description
1 polymer ?
#
loop_
_entity_poly.entity_id
_entity_poly.type
_entity_poly.pdbx_seq_one_letter_code
_entity_poly.pdbx_strand_id
1 'polypeptide(L)' 'MGEIRQWRIKDFQDYLIFYRIQDDRVEVLRVLHGARDLEDILSNLDEEV' A
#
# COMPACT_ATOMS: atom_id res chain seq x y z
N MET A 1 17.45 4.07 -4.69
CA MET A 1 16.17 4.19 -3.98
C MET A 1 15.60 2.80 -3.77
N GLY A 2 15.13 2.46 -2.56
CA GLY A 2 14.67 1.11 -2.26
C GLY A 2 13.38 0.74 -2.99
N GLU A 3 13.24 -0.54 -3.32
CA GLU A 3 12.04 -1.11 -3.94
C GLU A 3 10.83 -1.04 -2.98
N ILE A 4 9.64 -0.87 -3.56
CA ILE A 4 8.38 -0.88 -2.80
C ILE A 4 8.08 -2.32 -2.39
N ARG A 5 7.76 -2.49 -1.11
CA ARG A 5 7.39 -3.76 -0.47
C ARG A 5 5.96 -3.66 0.04
N GLN A 6 5.33 -4.82 0.17
CA GLN A 6 3.99 -4.94 0.75
C GLN A 6 4.02 -5.85 1.99
N TRP A 7 3.21 -5.53 2.99
CA TRP A 7 3.05 -6.35 4.19
C TRP A 7 1.59 -6.42 4.63
N ARG A 8 1.04 -7.65 4.70
CA ARG A 8 -0.26 -7.95 5.30
C ARG A 8 -0.13 -8.13 6.81
N ILE A 9 -0.97 -7.44 7.57
CA ILE A 9 -0.96 -7.52 9.03
C ILE A 9 -1.71 -8.78 9.47
N LYS A 10 -1.08 -9.62 10.30
CA LYS A 10 -1.58 -10.96 10.67
C LYS A 10 -3.00 -10.94 11.26
N ASP A 11 -3.24 -10.04 12.22
CA ASP A 11 -4.52 -9.93 12.93
C ASP A 11 -5.47 -8.91 12.29
N PHE A 12 -5.01 -8.23 11.22
CA PHE A 12 -5.76 -7.25 10.44
C PHE A 12 -5.59 -7.59 8.96
N GLN A 13 -6.11 -8.73 8.56
CA GLN A 13 -5.83 -9.30 7.23
C GLN A 13 -6.35 -8.47 6.07
N ASP A 14 -7.37 -7.65 6.34
CA ASP A 14 -7.90 -6.68 5.39
C ASP A 14 -6.99 -5.46 5.24
N TYR A 15 -5.92 -5.30 6.02
CA TYR A 15 -5.00 -4.18 5.89
C TYR A 15 -3.69 -4.58 5.20
N LEU A 16 -3.29 -3.76 4.23
CA LEU A 16 -2.06 -3.89 3.46
C LEU A 16 -1.23 -2.61 3.60
N ILE A 17 0.02 -2.76 4.04
CA ILE A 17 0.97 -1.65 4.16
C ILE A 17 1.93 -1.69 2.97
N PHE A 18 2.03 -0.57 2.25
CA PHE A 18 3.07 -0.34 1.24
C PHE A 18 4.16 0.53 1.85
N TYR A 19 5.40 0.06 1.78
CA TYR A 19 6.55 0.74 2.36
C TYR A 19 7.79 0.53 1.50
N ARG A 20 8.82 1.35 1.72
CA ARG A 20 10.17 1.11 1.19
C ARG A 20 11.20 1.31 2.29
N ILE A 21 12.32 0.61 2.14
CA ILE A 21 13.47 0.78 3.03
C ILE A 21 14.41 1.79 2.38
N GLN A 22 14.77 2.83 3.14
CA GLN A 22 15.84 3.77 2.82
C GLN A 22 17.03 3.53 3.74
N ASP A 23 18.13 4.25 3.51
CA ASP A 23 19.39 4.00 4.21
C ASP A 23 19.29 4.18 5.73
N ASP A 24 18.42 5.07 6.21
CA ASP A 24 18.26 5.42 7.63
C ASP A 24 16.86 5.15 8.21
N ARG A 25 15.89 4.78 7.36
CA ARG A 25 14.48 4.71 7.77
C ARG A 25 13.66 3.74 6.94
N VAL A 26 12.53 3.36 7.52
CA VAL A 26 11.42 2.77 6.79
C VAL A 26 10.41 3.87 6.50
N GLU A 27 10.03 4.01 5.23
CA GLU A 27 9.04 4.98 4.79
C GLU A 27 7.74 4.26 4.42
N VAL A 28 6.67 4.55 5.14
CA VAL A 28 5.32 4.06 4.84
C VAL A 28 4.71 4.98 3.79
N LEU A 29 4.35 4.40 2.64
CA LEU A 29 3.78 5.13 1.52
C LEU A 29 2.26 5.17 1.62
N ARG A 30 1.64 4.02 1.92
CA ARG A 30 0.18 3.85 2.04
C ARG A 30 -0.16 2.73 3.00
N VAL A 31 -1.31 2.87 3.65
CA VAL A 31 -1.99 1.80 4.40
C VAL A 31 -3.38 1.71 3.81
N LEU A 32 -3.73 0.54 3.28
CA LEU A 32 -4.99 0.32 2.58
C LEU A 32 -5.82 -0.76 3.27
N HIS A 33 -7.13 -0.56 3.32
CA HIS A 33 -8.11 -1.58 3.63
C HIS A 33 -8.55 -2.28 2.32
N GLY A 34 -8.13 -3.53 2.11
CA GLY A 34 -8.25 -4.28 0.86
C GLY A 34 -9.66 -4.44 0.32
N ALA A 35 -10.69 -4.38 1.15
CA ALA A 35 -12.10 -4.44 0.70
C ALA A 35 -12.76 -3.07 0.49
N ARG A 36 -12.14 -1.95 0.90
CA ARG A 36 -12.75 -0.61 0.86
C ARG A 36 -12.01 0.33 -0.09
N ASP A 37 -10.69 0.23 -0.07
CA ASP A 37 -9.85 1.17 -0.82
C ASP A 37 -9.52 0.65 -2.23
N LEU A 38 -9.81 -0.62 -2.52
CA LEU A 38 -9.54 -1.21 -3.83
C LEU A 38 -10.43 -0.63 -4.93
N GLU A 39 -11.70 -0.38 -4.65
CA GLU A 39 -12.64 0.20 -5.60
C GLU A 39 -12.20 1.62 -5.99
N ASP A 40 -11.94 2.48 -4.99
CA ASP A 40 -11.46 3.84 -5.21
C ASP A 40 -10.12 3.87 -5.98
N ILE A 41 -9.18 2.99 -5.65
CA ILE A 41 -7.88 2.95 -6.35
C ILE A 41 -8.05 2.51 -7.81
N LEU A 42 -8.87 1.49 -8.07
CA LEU A 42 -9.12 1.02 -9.43
C LEU A 42 -9.82 2.09 -10.27
N SER A 43 -10.81 2.79 -9.70
CA SER A 43 -11.47 3.91 -10.37
C SER A 43 -10.51 5.04 -10.73
N ASN A 44 -9.58 5.41 -9.85
CA ASN A 44 -8.59 6.45 -10.15
C ASN A 44 -7.56 6.03 -11.21
N LEU A 45 -7.22 4.73 -11.29
CA LEU A 45 -6.29 4.23 -12.33
C LEU A 45 -6.92 4.24 -13.72
N ASP A 46 -8.22 3.97 -13.83
CA ASP A 46 -8.93 3.98 -15.11
C ASP A 46 -9.12 5.41 -15.68
N GLU A 47 -9.10 6.44 -14.83
CA GLU A 47 -9.21 7.85 -15.24
C GLU A 47 -7.88 8.47 -15.72
N GLU A 48 -6.74 7.85 -15.40
CA GLU A 48 -5.39 8.34 -15.78
C GLU A 48 -4.84 7.71 -17.10
N VAL A 49 -5.62 6.85 -17.79
CA VAL A 49 -5.21 6.13 -19.03
C VAL A 49 -5.82 6.74 -20.30
#